data_AF-Q1YX27-F1
#
_entry.id   AF-Q1YX27-F1
#
_cell.length_a   1.000
_cell.length_b   1.000
_cell.length_c   1.000
_cell.angle_alpha   90.00
_cell.angle_beta   90.00
_cell.angle_gamma   90.00
#
_symmetry.space_group_name_H-M   'P 1'
#
loop_
_entity.id
_entity.type
_entity.pdbx_description
1 polymer ?
#
loop_
_entity_poly.entity_id
_entity_poly.type
_entity_poly.pdbx_seq_one_letter_code
_entity_poly.pdbx_strand_id
1 'polypeptide(L)'
;MSASVKEFVQRMINQHRIVIFAIITVISGAASANTSSQPATEMVEESGIIKPHKMAEDEQRAVKLLNLAVENVKEKGPDGVNDFSQKAEFTDRELYVFALRVDGRFLASGGSSSVLVGDTVLDTTDVFGKPFFREMIEKAVNDGGGMVEYHWTNPTDSQGEPKRTMFKRVGDIIVAVGYYPSRATSFQARKFLDDAVKAMVTNEGEALKAFNQPDGNFVKNDLYVFVLDMKKGTFIAHGSTPSLIGQSHNEVFSPDGKAVITKMLNQAKEEGKGELTYLWENPTTGKAEAKHTYYRVLDNKLVGVGYYQR
;
A
#
# COMPACT_ATOMS: atom_id res chain seq x y z
N MET A 1 -0.44 18.58 -35.58
CA MET A 1 -0.28 17.20 -35.06
C MET A 1 -0.26 16.25 -36.24
N SER A 2 0.88 15.58 -36.48
CA SER A 2 1.13 14.77 -37.66
C SER A 2 0.25 13.51 -37.67
N ALA A 3 -0.11 13.07 -38.88
CA ALA A 3 -1.01 11.95 -39.15
C ALA A 3 -0.62 10.62 -38.44
N SER A 4 0.63 10.50 -38.01
CA SER A 4 1.18 9.32 -37.33
C SER A 4 0.58 9.03 -35.94
N VAL A 5 0.04 10.02 -35.24
CA VAL A 5 -0.52 9.81 -33.88
C VAL A 5 -1.95 9.25 -33.94
N LYS A 6 -2.74 9.65 -34.94
CA LYS A 6 -4.11 9.15 -35.12
C LYS A 6 -4.14 7.67 -35.51
N GLU A 7 -3.19 7.22 -36.33
CA GLU A 7 -3.10 5.80 -36.72
C GLU A 7 -2.65 4.88 -35.57
N PHE A 8 -1.83 5.39 -34.64
CA PHE A 8 -1.41 4.64 -33.46
C PHE A 8 -2.56 4.41 -32.47
N VAL A 9 -3.36 5.45 -32.22
CA VAL A 9 -4.55 5.37 -31.35
C VAL A 9 -5.61 4.43 -31.94
N GLN A 10 -5.81 4.44 -33.26
CA GLN A 10 -6.77 3.55 -33.92
C GLN A 10 -6.35 2.08 -33.89
N ARG A 11 -5.03 1.80 -33.89
CA ARG A 11 -4.51 0.42 -33.76
C ARG A 11 -4.65 -0.14 -32.35
N MET A 12 -4.55 0.68 -31.30
CA MET A 12 -4.81 0.23 -29.92
C MET A 12 -6.29 -0.09 -29.67
N ILE A 13 -7.22 0.69 -30.23
CA ILE A 13 -8.66 0.46 -30.05
C ILE A 13 -9.11 -0.88 -30.68
N ASN A 14 -8.44 -1.33 -31.75
CA ASN A 14 -8.78 -2.59 -32.41
C ASN A 14 -8.18 -3.85 -31.77
N GLN A 15 -7.23 -3.74 -30.82
CA GLN A 15 -6.61 -4.91 -30.17
C GLN A 15 -7.33 -5.40 -28.89
N HIS A 16 -8.37 -4.72 -28.42
CA HIS A 16 -9.09 -5.09 -27.19
C HIS A 16 -10.62 -5.19 -27.36
N ARG A 17 -11.08 -5.92 -28.39
CA ARG A 17 -12.48 -6.36 -28.47
C ARG A 17 -12.58 -7.88 -28.28
N ILE A 18 -13.05 -8.22 -27.09
CA ILE A 18 -13.40 -9.55 -26.58
C ILE A 18 -14.45 -10.20 -27.50
N VAL A 19 -14.22 -11.46 -27.89
CA VAL A 19 -15.23 -12.34 -28.48
C VAL A 19 -15.47 -13.49 -27.51
N ILE A 20 -16.56 -13.43 -26.75
CA ILE A 20 -17.15 -14.57 -26.06
C ILE A 20 -18.61 -14.64 -26.53
N PHE A 21 -18.90 -15.58 -27.43
CA PHE A 21 -20.26 -15.99 -27.76
C PHE A 21 -20.45 -17.43 -27.27
N ALA A 22 -21.22 -17.60 -26.21
CA ALA A 22 -21.66 -18.91 -25.73
C ALA A 22 -22.97 -19.28 -26.44
N ILE A 23 -22.98 -20.47 -27.04
CA ILE A 23 -24.12 -21.12 -27.69
C ILE A 23 -24.97 -21.79 -26.60
N ILE A 24 -26.26 -21.48 -26.51
CA ILE A 24 -27.24 -22.33 -25.82
C ILE A 24 -28.44 -22.52 -26.75
N THR A 25 -28.65 -23.77 -27.15
CA THR A 25 -29.85 -24.28 -27.83
C THR A 25 -30.36 -25.43 -26.97
N VAL A 26 -31.62 -25.40 -26.50
CA VAL A 26 -32.52 -26.56 -26.22
C VAL A 26 -33.92 -25.96 -25.97
N ILE A 27 -34.85 -26.06 -26.93
CA ILE A 27 -35.97 -27.03 -27.11
C ILE A 27 -37.17 -26.82 -26.16
N SER A 28 -38.32 -26.67 -26.84
CA SER A 28 -39.73 -26.55 -26.46
C SER A 28 -40.27 -27.64 -25.52
N GLY A 29 -41.27 -27.26 -24.70
CA GLY A 29 -41.86 -28.09 -23.65
C GLY A 29 -43.07 -28.95 -24.01
N ALA A 30 -43.61 -29.62 -22.98
CA ALA A 30 -44.99 -30.09 -22.85
C ALA A 30 -45.28 -30.47 -21.38
N ALA A 31 -46.55 -30.29 -21.00
CA ALA A 31 -47.10 -30.28 -19.63
C ALA A 31 -47.38 -31.65 -19.01
N SER A 32 -47.45 -31.72 -17.67
CA SER A 32 -48.61 -32.21 -16.87
C SER A 32 -48.30 -32.39 -15.37
N ALA A 33 -49.35 -32.39 -14.56
CA ALA A 33 -49.41 -31.93 -13.18
C ALA A 33 -49.24 -32.99 -12.06
N ASN A 34 -49.09 -32.44 -10.84
CA ASN A 34 -49.63 -32.85 -9.52
C ASN A 34 -48.70 -33.35 -8.37
N THR A 35 -48.61 -32.44 -7.39
CA THR A 35 -48.80 -32.55 -5.92
C THR A 35 -47.69 -32.99 -4.93
N SER A 36 -47.41 -32.02 -4.03
CA SER A 36 -46.89 -32.07 -2.64
C SER A 36 -45.46 -32.62 -2.46
N SER A 37 -44.50 -31.95 -1.80
CA SER A 37 -44.58 -31.17 -0.53
C SER A 37 -43.25 -30.44 -0.22
N GLN A 38 -43.32 -29.21 0.36
CA GLN A 38 -42.31 -28.55 1.22
C GLN A 38 -40.98 -28.00 0.61
N PRO A 39 -40.30 -27.05 1.29
CA PRO A 39 -40.31 -25.62 0.96
C PRO A 39 -39.08 -25.12 0.19
N ALA A 40 -39.20 -23.89 -0.30
CA ALA A 40 -38.24 -23.17 -1.11
C ALA A 40 -36.83 -23.14 -0.51
N THR A 41 -35.89 -23.47 -1.38
CA THR A 41 -34.43 -23.46 -1.25
C THR A 41 -33.92 -22.14 -0.69
N GLU A 42 -33.07 -22.25 0.33
CA GLU A 42 -32.16 -21.23 0.81
C GLU A 42 -31.34 -20.64 -0.34
N MET A 43 -31.41 -19.32 -0.54
CA MET A 43 -30.30 -18.56 -1.10
C MET A 43 -29.68 -17.78 0.06
N VAL A 44 -28.61 -18.35 0.60
CA VAL A 44 -27.70 -17.65 1.51
C VAL A 44 -26.96 -16.61 0.67
N GLU A 45 -27.31 -15.33 0.82
CA GLU A 45 -26.45 -14.23 0.39
C GLU A 45 -25.20 -14.21 1.27
N GLU A 46 -24.13 -14.83 0.77
CA GLU A 46 -22.79 -14.68 1.32
C GLU A 46 -22.20 -13.34 0.85
N SER A 47 -22.62 -12.25 1.48
CA SER A 47 -21.89 -10.97 1.35
C SER A 47 -20.67 -11.02 2.26
N GLY A 48 -19.56 -11.55 1.74
CA GLY A 48 -18.24 -11.34 2.29
C GLY A 48 -17.94 -9.84 2.34
N ILE A 49 -18.16 -9.22 3.50
CA ILE A 49 -17.78 -7.83 3.75
C ILE A 49 -16.25 -7.79 3.75
N ILE A 50 -15.68 -7.51 2.58
CA ILE A 50 -14.35 -6.92 2.44
C ILE A 50 -14.39 -5.63 3.25
N LYS A 51 -13.83 -5.66 4.47
CA LYS A 51 -13.67 -4.44 5.25
C LYS A 51 -12.67 -3.55 4.51
N PRO A 52 -13.03 -2.30 4.18
CA PRO A 52 -12.12 -1.41 3.47
C PRO A 52 -10.88 -1.13 4.33
N HIS A 53 -9.74 -0.92 3.66
CA HIS A 53 -8.49 -0.48 4.27
C HIS A 53 -8.76 0.69 5.24
N LYS A 54 -8.62 0.47 6.54
CA LYS A 54 -8.77 1.56 7.53
C LYS A 54 -7.51 2.41 7.48
N MET A 55 -7.57 3.46 6.67
CA MET A 55 -6.52 4.49 6.49
C MET A 55 -5.98 4.94 7.85
N ALA A 56 -4.67 5.15 7.96
CA ALA A 56 -4.06 5.69 9.18
C ALA A 56 -4.58 7.11 9.47
N GLU A 57 -4.52 7.59 10.71
CA GLU A 57 -5.02 8.93 11.06
C GLU A 57 -4.30 10.03 10.26
N ASP A 58 -2.98 9.94 10.13
CA ASP A 58 -2.17 10.86 9.33
C ASP A 58 -2.57 10.86 7.86
N GLU A 59 -2.89 9.68 7.32
CA GLU A 59 -3.35 9.51 5.95
C GLU A 59 -4.75 10.12 5.73
N GLN A 60 -5.66 9.97 6.70
CA GLN A 60 -6.99 10.60 6.65
C GLN A 60 -6.89 12.13 6.68
N ARG A 61 -6.03 12.67 7.56
CA ARG A 61 -5.76 14.12 7.61
C ARG A 61 -5.16 14.60 6.29
N ALA A 62 -4.21 13.87 5.72
CA ALA A 62 -3.61 14.19 4.43
C ALA A 62 -4.64 14.18 3.28
N VAL A 63 -5.57 13.21 3.24
CA VAL A 63 -6.66 13.18 2.23
C VAL A 63 -7.55 14.41 2.36
N LYS A 64 -7.94 14.75 3.59
CA LYS A 64 -8.80 15.91 3.85
C LYS A 64 -8.13 17.20 3.38
N LEU A 65 -6.86 17.39 3.74
CA LEU A 65 -6.09 18.57 3.36
C LEU A 65 -5.86 18.64 1.84
N LEU A 66 -5.58 17.51 1.19
CA LEU A 66 -5.43 17.43 -0.27
C LEU A 66 -6.72 17.81 -0.99
N ASN A 67 -7.87 17.30 -0.55
CA ASN A 67 -9.16 17.63 -1.18
C ASN A 67 -9.47 19.13 -1.05
N LEU A 68 -9.22 19.73 0.13
CA LEU A 68 -9.36 21.17 0.34
C LEU A 68 -8.49 21.97 -0.63
N ALA A 69 -7.22 21.59 -0.78
CA ALA A 69 -6.27 22.24 -1.67
C ALA A 69 -6.64 22.12 -3.16
N VAL A 70 -7.13 20.95 -3.56
CA VAL A 70 -7.59 20.69 -4.93
C VAL A 70 -8.79 21.57 -5.29
N GLU A 71 -9.78 21.67 -4.40
CA GLU A 71 -10.94 22.54 -4.63
C GLU A 71 -10.51 24.02 -4.69
N ASN A 72 -9.57 24.44 -3.85
CA ASN A 72 -9.03 25.81 -3.91
C ASN A 72 -8.42 26.16 -5.28
N VAL A 73 -7.66 25.23 -5.88
CA VAL A 73 -7.07 25.43 -7.23
C VAL A 73 -8.12 25.35 -8.33
N LYS A 74 -9.17 24.54 -8.17
CA LYS A 74 -10.30 24.51 -9.12
C LYS A 74 -11.07 25.82 -9.12
N GLU A 75 -11.32 26.40 -7.95
CA GLU A 75 -12.10 27.63 -7.79
C GLU A 75 -11.33 28.88 -8.23
N LYS A 76 -10.04 28.97 -7.87
CA LYS A 76 -9.21 30.17 -8.12
C LYS A 76 -8.34 30.06 -9.36
N GLY A 77 -8.33 28.89 -10.01
CA GLY A 77 -7.41 28.61 -11.10
C GLY A 77 -5.95 28.51 -10.63
N PRO A 78 -4.99 28.71 -11.55
CA PRO A 78 -3.58 28.54 -11.26
C PRO A 78 -3.03 29.34 -10.09
N ASP A 79 -3.54 30.56 -9.87
CA ASP A 79 -3.09 31.43 -8.78
C ASP A 79 -3.51 30.94 -7.39
N GLY A 80 -4.44 29.98 -7.31
CA GLY A 80 -4.85 29.35 -6.05
C GLY A 80 -3.69 28.68 -5.30
N VAL A 81 -2.61 28.28 -5.99
CA VAL A 81 -1.44 27.68 -5.33
C VAL A 81 -0.71 28.65 -4.39
N ASN A 82 -0.85 29.96 -4.60
CA ASN A 82 -0.21 30.98 -3.75
C ASN A 82 -0.75 30.94 -2.32
N ASP A 83 -1.99 30.48 -2.13
CA ASP A 83 -2.59 30.36 -0.80
C ASP A 83 -1.88 29.30 0.06
N PHE A 84 -1.24 28.31 -0.54
CA PHE A 84 -0.62 27.17 0.17
C PHE A 84 0.55 27.59 1.07
N SER A 85 1.20 28.73 0.77
CA SER A 85 2.27 29.29 1.61
C SER A 85 1.80 30.44 2.50
N GLN A 86 0.58 30.96 2.29
CA GLN A 86 0.11 32.19 2.93
C GLN A 86 -1.01 31.96 3.95
N LYS A 87 -1.82 30.92 3.78
CA LYS A 87 -3.01 30.67 4.60
C LYS A 87 -2.86 29.42 5.44
N ALA A 88 -3.13 29.57 6.74
CA ALA A 88 -3.03 28.49 7.71
C ALA A 88 -3.97 27.31 7.42
N GLU A 89 -5.05 27.52 6.66
CA GLU A 89 -6.00 26.46 6.26
C GLU A 89 -5.37 25.37 5.37
N PHE A 90 -4.22 25.63 4.74
CA PHE A 90 -3.47 24.66 3.93
C PHE A 90 -2.31 23.98 4.71
N THR A 91 -2.35 24.09 6.03
CA THR A 91 -1.44 23.42 6.96
C THR A 91 -2.25 22.74 8.07
N ASP A 92 -2.00 21.46 8.33
CA ASP A 92 -2.58 20.70 9.45
C ASP A 92 -1.46 20.10 10.28
N ARG A 93 -1.06 20.82 11.35
CA ARG A 93 0.08 20.48 12.21
C ARG A 93 1.36 20.32 11.39
N GLU A 94 1.84 19.10 11.22
CA GLU A 94 3.03 18.76 10.43
C GLU A 94 2.75 18.55 8.93
N LEU A 95 1.48 18.43 8.55
CA LEU A 95 1.07 18.28 7.15
C LEU A 95 1.00 19.65 6.47
N TYR A 96 1.51 19.72 5.26
CA TYR A 96 1.47 20.92 4.44
C TYR A 96 1.19 20.56 2.98
N VAL A 97 0.53 21.48 2.28
CA VAL A 97 0.29 21.38 0.86
C VAL A 97 1.49 21.91 0.07
N PHE A 98 1.82 21.25 -1.04
CA PHE A 98 2.69 21.80 -2.05
C PHE A 98 2.14 21.57 -3.45
N ALA A 99 2.63 22.33 -4.42
CA ALA A 99 2.21 22.24 -5.81
C ALA A 99 3.39 22.36 -6.77
N LEU A 100 3.27 21.65 -7.88
CA LEU A 100 4.19 21.70 -9.02
C LEU A 100 3.42 21.61 -10.32
N ARG A 101 4.05 22.00 -11.42
CA ARG A 101 3.50 21.82 -12.78
C ARG A 101 3.94 20.49 -13.37
N VAL A 102 3.19 20.03 -14.37
CA VAL A 102 3.53 18.85 -15.18
C VAL A 102 4.85 18.97 -15.95
N ASP A 103 5.38 20.18 -16.12
CA ASP A 103 6.71 20.41 -16.69
C ASP A 103 7.84 20.39 -15.64
N GLY A 104 7.51 20.10 -14.37
CA GLY A 104 8.46 19.98 -13.28
C GLY A 104 8.79 21.28 -12.56
N ARG A 105 8.14 22.41 -12.89
CA ARG A 105 8.33 23.65 -12.13
C ARG A 105 7.61 23.58 -10.78
N PHE A 106 8.34 23.78 -9.68
CA PHE A 106 7.77 23.82 -8.34
C PHE A 106 7.13 25.18 -8.06
N LEU A 107 5.87 25.19 -7.64
CA LEU A 107 5.05 26.41 -7.60
C LEU A 107 4.89 26.99 -6.20
N ALA A 108 4.59 26.14 -5.21
CA ALA A 108 4.26 26.59 -3.86
C ALA A 108 4.47 25.45 -2.86
N SER A 109 4.74 25.81 -1.60
CA SER A 109 4.73 24.88 -0.47
C SER A 109 4.50 25.63 0.83
N GLY A 110 3.70 25.04 1.71
CA GLY A 110 3.50 25.51 3.09
C GLY A 110 4.53 24.97 4.09
N GLY A 111 5.53 24.20 3.65
CA GLY A 111 6.48 23.53 4.55
C GLY A 111 7.93 23.59 4.09
N SER A 112 8.73 22.61 4.51
CA SER A 112 10.19 22.59 4.26
C SER A 112 10.57 22.51 2.79
N SER A 113 9.67 22.07 1.89
CA SER A 113 9.89 22.13 0.44
C SER A 113 9.72 23.53 -0.18
N SER A 114 9.41 24.56 0.62
CA SER A 114 9.34 25.95 0.15
C SER A 114 10.65 26.45 -0.47
N VAL A 115 11.79 25.86 -0.09
CA VAL A 115 13.10 26.14 -0.69
C VAL A 115 13.19 25.78 -2.18
N LEU A 116 12.29 24.94 -2.70
CA LEU A 116 12.25 24.55 -4.11
C LEU A 116 11.40 25.48 -4.98
N VAL A 117 10.68 26.44 -4.39
CA VAL A 117 9.74 27.30 -5.13
C VAL A 117 10.47 28.10 -6.22
N GLY A 118 10.02 27.93 -7.46
CA GLY A 118 10.61 28.57 -8.64
C GLY A 118 11.55 27.65 -9.43
N ASP A 119 12.11 26.62 -8.79
CA ASP A 119 13.06 25.70 -9.41
C ASP A 119 12.36 24.59 -10.22
N THR A 120 13.16 23.92 -11.05
CA THR A 120 12.76 22.65 -11.67
C THR A 120 13.15 21.50 -10.76
N VAL A 121 12.23 20.56 -10.53
CA VAL A 121 12.43 19.39 -9.67
C VAL A 121 12.59 18.09 -10.44
N LEU A 122 12.73 18.15 -11.77
CA LEU A 122 12.86 16.96 -12.61
C LEU A 122 14.11 16.14 -12.27
N ASP A 123 15.20 16.79 -11.86
CA ASP A 123 16.46 16.11 -11.51
C ASP A 123 16.62 15.88 -10.00
N THR A 124 15.62 16.27 -9.21
CA THR A 124 15.64 16.06 -7.75
C THR A 124 15.37 14.59 -7.43
N THR A 125 16.27 13.99 -6.67
CA THR A 125 16.13 12.64 -6.13
C THR A 125 16.09 12.66 -4.61
N ASP A 126 15.57 11.61 -4.00
CA ASP A 126 15.78 11.38 -2.56
C ASP A 126 17.21 10.92 -2.27
N VAL A 127 17.51 10.65 -0.99
CA VAL A 127 18.84 10.22 -0.51
C VAL A 127 19.32 8.89 -1.10
N PHE A 128 18.42 8.10 -1.70
CA PHE A 128 18.72 6.82 -2.33
C PHE A 128 18.75 6.92 -3.87
N GLY A 129 18.65 8.13 -4.43
CA GLY A 129 18.66 8.35 -5.87
C GLY A 129 17.31 8.11 -6.55
N LYS A 130 16.21 7.98 -5.81
CA LYS A 130 14.87 7.80 -6.40
C LYS A 130 14.36 9.12 -6.99
N PRO A 131 14.02 9.21 -8.29
CA PRO A 131 13.51 10.43 -8.93
C PRO A 131 11.99 10.61 -8.70
N PHE A 132 11.59 10.76 -7.43
CA PHE A 132 10.18 10.68 -7.02
C PHE A 132 9.29 11.79 -7.61
N PHE A 133 9.82 12.97 -7.95
CA PHE A 133 9.05 14.00 -8.65
C PHE A 133 8.71 13.60 -10.09
N ARG A 134 9.63 12.95 -10.81
CA ARG A 134 9.32 12.41 -12.15
C ARG A 134 8.24 11.34 -12.06
N GLU A 135 8.36 10.41 -11.11
CA GLU A 135 7.34 9.38 -10.86
C GLU A 135 5.96 10.01 -10.57
N MET A 136 5.93 11.05 -9.73
CA MET A 136 4.70 11.79 -9.42
C MET A 136 4.09 12.45 -10.67
N ILE A 137 4.91 13.11 -11.49
CA ILE A 137 4.46 13.76 -12.73
C ILE A 137 3.92 12.74 -13.72
N GLU A 138 4.63 11.63 -13.94
CA GLU A 138 4.22 10.56 -14.86
C GLU A 138 2.86 9.98 -14.44
N LYS A 139 2.70 9.63 -13.16
CA LYS A 139 1.42 9.14 -12.62
C LYS A 139 0.33 10.21 -12.71
N ALA A 140 0.63 11.48 -12.43
CA ALA A 140 -0.36 12.55 -12.55
C ALA A 140 -0.82 12.78 -14.00
N VAL A 141 0.09 12.63 -14.97
CA VAL A 141 -0.22 12.77 -16.40
C VAL A 141 -1.09 11.61 -16.89
N ASN A 142 -0.78 10.39 -16.46
CA ASN A 142 -1.46 9.18 -16.92
C ASN A 142 -2.80 8.94 -16.19
N ASP A 143 -2.81 9.10 -14.87
CA ASP A 143 -3.89 8.63 -14.00
C ASP A 143 -4.66 9.78 -13.33
N GLY A 144 -4.18 11.03 -13.47
CA GLY A 144 -4.80 12.22 -12.87
C GLY A 144 -4.58 12.37 -11.36
N GLY A 145 -3.96 11.40 -10.71
CA GLY A 145 -3.64 11.42 -9.28
C GLY A 145 -3.02 10.11 -8.83
N GLY A 146 -2.65 10.04 -7.55
CA GLY A 146 -2.07 8.83 -6.99
C GLY A 146 -1.28 9.09 -5.72
N MET A 147 -0.34 8.19 -5.45
CA MET A 147 0.58 8.26 -4.34
C MET A 147 2.00 7.95 -4.81
N VAL A 148 2.98 8.61 -4.20
CA VAL A 148 4.41 8.28 -4.29
C VAL A 148 5.02 8.20 -2.90
N GLU A 149 6.04 7.37 -2.76
CA GLU A 149 6.83 7.22 -1.54
C GLU A 149 8.28 7.61 -1.80
N TYR A 150 8.90 8.33 -0.88
CA TYR A 150 10.29 8.77 -0.98
C TYR A 150 10.84 9.17 0.38
N HIS A 151 12.14 9.42 0.47
CA HIS A 151 12.76 9.95 1.69
C HIS A 151 12.91 11.47 1.60
N TRP A 152 12.31 12.20 2.55
CA TRP A 152 12.41 13.66 2.59
C TRP A 152 13.43 14.10 3.63
N THR A 153 14.50 14.72 3.15
CA THR A 153 15.58 15.26 3.99
C THR A 153 15.21 16.68 4.43
N ASN A 154 15.14 16.91 5.74
CA ASN A 154 15.14 18.27 6.30
C ASN A 154 16.60 18.68 6.56
N PRO A 155 17.00 19.97 6.53
CA PRO A 155 18.39 20.39 6.72
C PRO A 155 19.06 19.91 8.03
N THR A 156 18.26 19.47 9.02
CA THR A 156 18.72 18.96 10.31
C THR A 156 18.81 17.43 10.41
N ASP A 157 18.36 16.68 9.39
CA ASP A 157 18.41 15.21 9.36
C ASP A 157 19.09 14.75 8.07
N SER A 158 20.29 14.20 8.17
CA SER A 158 21.09 13.75 7.02
C SER A 158 20.62 12.45 6.40
N GLN A 159 19.70 11.73 7.05
CA GLN A 159 19.31 10.38 6.66
C GLN A 159 17.96 10.30 5.92
N GLY A 160 17.20 11.41 5.90
CA GLY A 160 15.88 11.52 5.28
C GLY A 160 14.82 10.66 5.97
N GLU A 161 13.65 11.23 6.23
CA GLU A 161 12.53 10.49 6.81
C GLU A 161 11.62 9.93 5.72
N PRO A 162 11.10 8.70 5.85
CA PRO A 162 10.18 8.13 4.88
C PRO A 162 8.91 8.97 4.82
N LYS A 163 8.50 9.35 3.61
CA LYS A 163 7.37 10.23 3.36
C LYS A 163 6.47 9.61 2.30
N ARG A 164 5.17 9.51 2.62
CA ARG A 164 4.12 9.14 1.68
C ARG A 164 3.42 10.41 1.22
N THR A 165 3.34 10.63 -0.08
CA THR A 165 2.69 11.80 -0.66
C THR A 165 1.58 11.39 -1.59
N MET A 166 0.37 11.86 -1.30
CA MET A 166 -0.77 11.76 -2.20
C MET A 166 -0.88 13.03 -3.03
N PHE A 167 -1.33 12.89 -4.26
CA PHE A 167 -1.47 14.02 -5.17
C PHE A 167 -2.64 13.85 -6.13
N LYS A 168 -3.13 14.98 -6.64
CA LYS A 168 -4.14 15.07 -7.70
C LYS A 168 -3.76 16.16 -8.68
N ARG A 169 -4.05 15.92 -9.96
CA ARG A 169 -3.83 16.85 -11.06
C ARG A 169 -5.09 17.69 -11.30
N VAL A 170 -4.91 19.00 -11.47
CA VAL A 170 -5.93 19.97 -11.87
C VAL A 170 -5.34 20.79 -13.03
N GLY A 171 -5.74 20.50 -14.27
CA GLY A 171 -5.13 21.09 -15.46
C GLY A 171 -3.64 20.75 -15.52
N ASP A 172 -2.76 21.74 -15.55
CA ASP A 172 -1.30 21.54 -15.55
C ASP A 172 -0.66 21.54 -14.17
N ILE A 173 -1.45 21.63 -13.10
CA ILE A 173 -0.98 21.71 -11.71
C ILE A 173 -1.21 20.38 -11.03
N ILE A 174 -0.19 19.91 -10.32
CA ILE A 174 -0.24 18.77 -9.42
C ILE A 174 -0.24 19.34 -8.00
N VAL A 175 -1.31 19.07 -7.26
CA VAL A 175 -1.46 19.44 -5.84
C VAL A 175 -1.15 18.20 -5.02
N ALA A 176 -0.31 18.35 -4.00
CA ALA A 176 0.22 17.24 -3.24
C ALA A 176 0.25 17.52 -1.73
N VAL A 177 0.00 16.48 -0.93
CA VAL A 177 0.13 16.51 0.53
C VAL A 177 0.87 15.25 0.95
N GLY A 178 1.96 15.45 1.70
CA GLY A 178 2.76 14.37 2.24
C GLY A 178 2.62 14.23 3.75
N TYR A 179 2.67 13.00 4.24
CA TYR A 179 2.73 12.66 5.66
C TYR A 179 3.87 11.68 5.93
N TYR A 180 4.40 11.73 7.14
CA TYR A 180 5.40 10.79 7.62
C TYR A 180 4.65 9.59 8.22
N PRO A 181 4.78 8.38 7.66
CA PRO A 181 4.10 7.22 8.22
C PRO A 181 4.56 6.98 9.65
N SER A 182 3.62 7.05 10.60
CA SER A 182 3.90 6.65 11.97
C SER A 182 4.40 5.21 12.03
N ARG A 183 5.56 4.98 12.68
CA ARG A 183 6.06 3.62 12.97
C ARG A 183 5.04 2.85 13.79
N ALA A 184 4.91 1.57 13.49
CA ALA A 184 4.02 0.74 14.27
C ALA A 184 4.48 0.56 15.71
N THR A 185 3.50 0.49 16.60
CA THR A 185 3.72 0.23 18.03
C THR A 185 3.62 -1.26 18.33
N SER A 186 4.20 -1.67 19.45
CA SER A 186 4.05 -3.00 20.03
C SER A 186 2.57 -3.42 20.20
N PHE A 187 1.71 -2.47 20.59
CA PHE A 187 0.26 -2.70 20.70
C PHE A 187 -0.39 -2.99 19.33
N GLN A 188 -0.07 -2.19 18.32
CA GLN A 188 -0.59 -2.41 16.96
C GLN A 188 -0.11 -3.74 16.37
N ALA A 189 1.15 -4.12 16.57
CA ALA A 189 1.68 -5.41 16.12
C ALA A 189 0.93 -6.60 16.75
N ARG A 190 0.68 -6.56 18.07
CA ARG A 190 -0.11 -7.60 18.77
C ARG A 190 -1.53 -7.68 18.23
N LYS A 191 -2.20 -6.54 18.09
CA LYS A 191 -3.56 -6.49 17.53
C LYS A 191 -3.60 -7.03 16.10
N PHE A 192 -2.62 -6.70 15.27
CA PHE A 192 -2.56 -7.14 13.89
C PHE A 192 -2.29 -8.66 13.80
N LEU A 193 -1.48 -9.21 14.72
CA LEU A 193 -1.34 -10.65 14.89
C LEU A 193 -2.66 -11.33 15.32
N ASP A 194 -3.41 -10.74 16.25
CA ASP A 194 -4.74 -11.24 16.64
C ASP A 194 -5.69 -11.31 15.44
N ASP A 195 -5.73 -10.24 14.64
CA ASP A 195 -6.57 -10.14 13.45
C ASP A 195 -6.14 -11.18 12.39
N ALA A 196 -4.84 -11.42 12.21
CA ALA A 196 -4.30 -12.44 11.30
C ALA A 196 -4.62 -13.88 11.77
N VAL A 197 -4.45 -14.16 13.06
CA VAL A 197 -4.80 -15.46 13.66
C VAL A 197 -6.29 -15.74 13.52
N LYS A 198 -7.14 -14.73 13.75
CA LYS A 198 -8.58 -14.85 13.54
C LYS A 198 -8.92 -15.17 12.09
N ALA A 199 -8.25 -14.53 11.13
CA ALA A 199 -8.45 -14.82 9.71
C ALA A 199 -8.07 -16.26 9.36
N MET A 200 -6.93 -16.75 9.86
CA MET A 200 -6.47 -18.14 9.68
C MET A 200 -7.47 -19.16 10.24
N VAL A 201 -8.02 -18.91 11.42
CA VAL A 201 -9.05 -19.78 12.04
C VAL A 201 -10.37 -19.75 11.29
N THR A 202 -10.73 -18.61 10.69
CA THR A 202 -11.99 -18.46 9.95
C THR A 202 -11.93 -19.18 8.59
N ASN A 203 -10.90 -18.89 7.80
CA ASN A 203 -10.65 -19.54 6.51
C ASN A 203 -9.17 -19.40 6.15
N GLU A 204 -8.40 -20.45 6.40
CA GLU A 204 -6.96 -20.47 6.14
C GLU A 204 -6.61 -20.15 4.69
N GLY A 205 -7.35 -20.72 3.73
CA GLY A 205 -7.06 -20.57 2.30
C GLY A 205 -7.23 -19.12 1.84
N GLU A 206 -8.28 -18.44 2.30
CA GLU A 206 -8.51 -17.03 2.02
C GLU A 206 -7.53 -16.12 2.77
N ALA A 207 -7.24 -16.44 4.02
CA ALA A 207 -6.28 -15.69 4.82
C ALA A 207 -4.88 -15.68 4.18
N LEU A 208 -4.38 -16.85 3.76
CA LEU A 208 -3.08 -16.94 3.09
C LEU A 208 -3.04 -16.18 1.76
N LYS A 209 -4.14 -16.19 0.97
CA LYS A 209 -4.25 -15.36 -0.24
C LYS A 209 -4.17 -13.87 0.10
N ALA A 210 -4.89 -13.45 1.14
CA ALA A 210 -4.94 -12.05 1.60
C ALA A 210 -3.61 -11.57 2.18
N PHE A 211 -2.88 -12.43 2.93
CA PHE A 211 -1.55 -12.13 3.46
C PHE A 211 -0.50 -11.92 2.37
N ASN A 212 -0.73 -12.47 1.18
CA ASN A 212 0.15 -12.35 0.02
C ASN A 212 -0.26 -11.24 -0.96
N GLN A 213 -1.18 -10.36 -0.58
CA GLN A 213 -1.49 -9.12 -1.32
C GLN A 213 -0.71 -7.95 -0.67
N PRO A 214 0.36 -7.42 -1.29
CA PRO A 214 1.15 -6.33 -0.72
C PRO A 214 0.36 -5.02 -0.52
N ASP A 215 -0.70 -4.83 -1.30
CA ASP A 215 -1.67 -3.74 -1.23
C ASP A 215 -2.95 -4.12 -0.45
N GLY A 216 -2.97 -5.31 0.15
CA GLY A 216 -4.11 -5.84 0.88
C GLY A 216 -4.22 -5.37 2.34
N ASN A 217 -5.28 -5.82 3.00
CA ASN A 217 -5.61 -5.42 4.38
C ASN A 217 -4.64 -5.94 5.45
N PHE A 218 -3.73 -6.85 5.11
CA PHE A 218 -2.72 -7.43 6.01
C PHE A 218 -1.31 -6.83 5.80
N VAL A 219 -1.25 -5.66 5.16
CA VAL A 219 -0.07 -4.80 5.08
C VAL A 219 -0.50 -3.37 5.42
N LYS A 220 0.21 -2.74 6.37
CA LYS A 220 -0.02 -1.36 6.77
C LYS A 220 1.28 -0.70 7.19
N ASN A 221 1.81 0.16 6.31
CA ASN A 221 3.12 0.78 6.48
C ASN A 221 4.20 -0.29 6.75
N ASP A 222 4.76 -0.30 7.95
CA ASP A 222 5.79 -1.23 8.42
C ASP A 222 5.23 -2.50 9.12
N LEU A 223 3.89 -2.61 9.27
CA LEU A 223 3.21 -3.83 9.72
C LEU A 223 2.85 -4.73 8.55
N TYR A 224 3.21 -6.00 8.65
CA TYR A 224 2.82 -7.02 7.69
C TYR A 224 2.79 -8.39 8.36
N VAL A 225 1.95 -9.26 7.83
CA VAL A 225 1.90 -10.67 8.23
C VAL A 225 2.92 -11.47 7.42
N PHE A 226 3.63 -12.38 8.08
CA PHE A 226 4.33 -13.47 7.41
C PHE A 226 3.92 -14.80 8.05
N VAL A 227 3.99 -15.86 7.25
CA VAL A 227 3.65 -17.22 7.69
C VAL A 227 4.72 -18.20 7.24
N LEU A 228 5.17 -19.06 8.15
CA LEU A 228 6.11 -20.15 7.88
C LEU A 228 5.40 -21.50 8.07
N ASP A 229 5.62 -22.42 7.13
CA ASP A 229 5.34 -23.84 7.34
C ASP A 229 6.41 -24.40 8.29
N MET A 230 6.03 -24.90 9.46
CA MET A 230 6.98 -25.35 10.49
C MET A 230 7.61 -26.71 10.20
N LYS A 231 7.02 -27.51 9.30
CA LYS A 231 7.54 -28.83 8.91
C LYS A 231 8.59 -28.69 7.82
N LYS A 232 8.32 -27.85 6.82
CA LYS A 232 9.25 -27.55 5.73
C LYS A 232 10.25 -26.45 6.09
N GLY A 233 9.89 -25.59 7.05
CA GLY A 233 10.66 -24.40 7.39
C GLY A 233 10.68 -23.38 6.26
N THR A 234 9.62 -23.31 5.44
CA THR A 234 9.55 -22.41 4.28
C THR A 234 8.51 -21.32 4.48
N PHE A 235 8.73 -20.13 3.94
CA PHE A 235 7.70 -19.09 3.90
C PHE A 235 6.53 -19.53 3.00
N ILE A 236 5.30 -19.43 3.51
CA ILE A 236 4.07 -19.63 2.73
C ILE A 236 3.28 -18.35 2.56
N ALA A 237 3.57 -17.33 3.37
CA ALA A 237 3.14 -15.96 3.12
C ALA A 237 4.15 -14.93 3.61
N HIS A 238 4.27 -13.80 2.91
CA HIS A 238 5.06 -12.66 3.35
C HIS A 238 4.55 -11.35 2.73
N GLY A 239 3.72 -10.60 3.46
CA GLY A 239 3.00 -9.45 2.90
C GLY A 239 3.87 -8.31 2.40
N SER A 240 5.08 -8.15 2.95
CA SER A 240 6.00 -7.08 2.56
C SER A 240 7.02 -7.47 1.48
N THR A 241 7.26 -8.76 1.25
CA THR A 241 8.42 -9.23 0.46
C THR A 241 8.04 -10.53 -0.24
N PRO A 242 7.25 -10.45 -1.33
CA PRO A 242 6.73 -11.63 -2.02
C PRO A 242 7.80 -12.61 -2.51
N SER A 243 9.02 -12.12 -2.79
CA SER A 243 10.16 -12.95 -3.20
C SER A 243 10.63 -13.94 -2.15
N LEU A 244 10.27 -13.77 -0.87
CA LEU A 244 10.59 -14.73 0.20
C LEU A 244 9.67 -15.96 0.18
N ILE A 245 8.50 -15.89 -0.45
CA ILE A 245 7.54 -17.01 -0.47
C ILE A 245 8.18 -18.21 -1.17
N GLY A 246 8.16 -19.36 -0.51
CA GLY A 246 8.79 -20.60 -0.96
C GLY A 246 10.25 -20.76 -0.52
N GLN A 247 10.93 -19.69 -0.08
CA GLN A 247 12.32 -19.79 0.39
C GLN A 247 12.41 -20.53 1.72
N SER A 248 13.51 -21.26 1.89
CA SER A 248 13.81 -22.01 3.12
C SER A 248 14.40 -21.11 4.20
N HIS A 249 14.07 -21.39 5.46
CA HIS A 249 14.64 -20.69 6.62
C HIS A 249 16.17 -20.79 6.70
N ASN A 250 16.78 -21.76 6.04
CA ASN A 250 18.24 -21.92 5.97
C ASN A 250 18.91 -21.07 4.89
N GLU A 251 18.14 -20.43 4.01
CA GLU A 251 18.61 -19.59 2.91
C GLU A 251 18.42 -18.09 3.23
N VAL A 252 17.54 -17.79 4.18
CA VAL A 252 17.16 -16.42 4.53
C VAL A 252 17.83 -16.01 5.84
N PHE A 253 18.76 -15.05 5.74
CA PHE A 253 19.49 -14.48 6.87
C PHE A 253 19.06 -13.03 7.11
N SER A 254 19.14 -12.57 8.36
CA SER A 254 19.03 -11.14 8.65
C SER A 254 20.20 -10.36 8.04
N PRO A 255 20.10 -9.01 7.91
CA PRO A 255 21.16 -8.19 7.33
C PRO A 255 22.54 -8.33 8.00
N ASP A 256 22.59 -8.74 9.26
CA ASP A 256 23.81 -9.05 10.02
C ASP A 256 24.26 -10.52 9.92
N GLY A 257 23.72 -11.30 8.97
CA GLY A 257 24.12 -12.67 8.66
C GLY A 257 23.60 -13.74 9.63
N LYS A 258 22.61 -13.43 10.48
CA LYS A 258 22.10 -14.38 11.48
C LYS A 258 20.91 -15.18 10.94
N ALA A 259 20.85 -16.47 11.31
CA ALA A 259 19.74 -17.38 10.98
C ALA A 259 18.51 -17.15 11.88
N VAL A 260 17.93 -15.94 11.82
CA VAL A 260 16.86 -15.49 12.73
C VAL A 260 15.56 -16.27 12.55
N ILE A 261 15.27 -16.72 11.33
CA ILE A 261 14.09 -17.53 11.01
C ILE A 261 14.22 -18.94 11.62
N THR A 262 15.40 -19.56 11.50
CA THR A 262 15.72 -20.84 12.17
C THR A 262 15.55 -20.75 13.67
N LYS A 263 16.08 -19.69 14.30
CA LYS A 263 15.92 -19.44 15.73
C LYS A 263 14.44 -19.34 16.12
N MET A 264 13.66 -18.57 15.36
CA MET A 264 12.24 -18.39 15.61
C MET A 264 11.45 -19.70 15.48
N LEU A 265 11.70 -20.51 14.45
CA LEU A 265 11.06 -21.82 14.27
C LEU A 265 11.37 -22.79 15.41
N ASN A 266 12.62 -22.80 15.91
CA ASN A 266 12.99 -23.65 17.04
C ASN A 266 12.25 -23.26 18.31
N GLN A 267 12.20 -21.96 18.65
CA GLN A 267 11.44 -21.48 19.80
C GLN A 267 9.94 -21.78 19.66
N ALA A 268 9.39 -21.61 18.46
CA ALA A 268 7.98 -21.87 18.19
C ALA A 268 7.58 -23.36 18.34
N LYS A 269 8.50 -24.30 18.05
CA LYS A 269 8.26 -25.75 18.26
C LYS A 269 8.12 -26.11 19.74
N GLU A 270 8.75 -25.35 20.63
CA GLU A 270 8.73 -25.60 22.07
C GLU A 270 7.52 -24.94 22.75
N GLU A 271 7.23 -23.69 22.42
CA GLU A 271 6.25 -22.87 23.17
C GLU A 271 4.93 -22.60 22.43
N GLY A 272 4.89 -22.81 21.10
CA GLY A 272 3.71 -22.54 20.26
C GLY A 272 3.34 -21.05 20.13
N LYS A 273 4.03 -20.15 20.81
CA LYS A 273 3.92 -18.69 20.70
C LYS A 273 5.20 -18.07 21.24
N GLY A 274 5.46 -16.81 20.90
CA GLY A 274 6.60 -16.12 21.47
C GLY A 274 6.87 -14.78 20.78
N GLU A 275 8.04 -14.25 21.08
CA GLU A 275 8.54 -13.01 20.51
C GLU A 275 10.04 -13.10 20.24
N LEU A 276 10.52 -12.33 19.25
CA LEU A 276 11.93 -12.27 18.91
C LEU A 276 12.28 -10.90 18.34
N THR A 277 13.36 -10.30 18.87
CA THR A 277 14.00 -9.11 18.29
C THR A 277 15.16 -9.51 17.39
N TYR A 278 15.23 -8.96 16.19
CA TYR A 278 16.30 -9.19 15.22
C TYR A 278 16.43 -8.01 14.25
N LEU A 279 17.54 -7.91 13.52
CA LEU A 279 17.67 -6.93 12.44
C LEU A 279 16.90 -7.43 11.21
N TRP A 280 16.12 -6.53 10.60
CA TRP A 280 15.40 -6.81 9.37
C TRP A 280 15.25 -5.54 8.54
N GLU A 281 15.12 -5.67 7.23
CA GLU A 281 14.84 -4.53 6.37
C GLU A 281 13.44 -3.99 6.68
N ASN A 282 13.32 -2.69 6.95
CA ASN A 282 12.05 -2.01 7.12
C ASN A 282 11.49 -1.63 5.73
N PRO A 283 10.32 -2.14 5.31
CA PRO A 283 9.81 -1.88 3.98
C PRO A 283 9.44 -0.42 3.71
N THR A 284 9.28 0.39 4.76
CA THR A 284 8.99 1.81 4.63
C THR A 284 10.25 2.66 4.49
N THR A 285 11.40 2.20 5.01
CA THR A 285 12.66 2.97 4.98
C THR A 285 13.74 2.36 4.10
N GLY A 286 13.63 1.08 3.73
CA GLY A 286 14.68 0.31 3.07
C GLY A 286 15.92 0.04 3.94
N LYS A 287 15.90 0.42 5.23
CA LYS A 287 17.05 0.28 6.15
C LYS A 287 16.94 -0.99 6.98
N ALA A 288 18.10 -1.56 7.33
CA ALA A 288 18.18 -2.62 8.33
C ALA A 288 17.96 -2.03 9.73
N GLU A 289 16.89 -2.45 10.39
CA GLU A 289 16.44 -1.89 11.66
C GLU A 289 16.05 -3.00 12.64
N ALA A 290 16.05 -2.70 13.94
CA ALA A 290 15.65 -3.66 14.98
C ALA A 290 14.14 -3.90 14.91
N LYS A 291 13.74 -5.07 14.42
CA LYS A 291 12.35 -5.53 14.36
C LYS A 291 12.06 -6.44 15.53
N HIS A 292 11.02 -6.11 16.31
CA HIS A 292 10.50 -6.98 17.36
C HIS A 292 9.21 -7.65 16.87
N THR A 293 9.24 -8.97 16.75
CA THR A 293 8.16 -9.77 16.17
C THR A 293 7.47 -10.60 17.23
N TYR A 294 6.14 -10.57 17.25
CA TYR A 294 5.29 -11.53 17.96
C TYR A 294 4.87 -12.62 16.98
N TYR A 295 4.78 -13.86 17.45
CA TYR A 295 4.28 -14.96 16.65
C TYR A 295 3.41 -15.92 17.46
N ARG A 296 2.55 -16.65 16.74
CA ARG A 296 1.75 -17.77 17.27
C ARG A 296 1.75 -18.90 16.27
N VAL A 297 1.73 -20.12 16.79
CA VAL A 297 1.58 -21.34 16.01
C VAL A 297 0.10 -21.71 15.96
N LEU A 298 -0.39 -21.94 14.75
CA LEU A 298 -1.68 -22.55 14.48
C LEU A 298 -1.42 -23.82 13.68
N ASP A 299 -1.73 -24.96 14.29
CA ASP A 299 -1.35 -26.29 13.80
C ASP A 299 0.15 -26.41 13.50
N ASN A 300 0.55 -26.33 12.23
CA ASN A 300 1.93 -26.44 11.76
C ASN A 300 2.39 -25.15 11.05
N LYS A 301 1.76 -24.01 11.36
CA LYS A 301 2.05 -22.71 10.75
C LYS A 301 2.39 -21.70 11.82
N LEU A 302 3.56 -21.08 11.71
CA LEU A 302 3.93 -19.93 12.50
C LEU A 302 3.43 -18.68 11.80
N VAL A 303 2.49 -17.96 12.41
CA VAL A 303 1.99 -16.65 11.95
C VAL A 303 2.70 -15.57 12.76
N GLY A 304 3.38 -14.65 12.08
CA GLY A 304 4.19 -13.61 12.72
C GLY A 304 3.86 -12.21 12.24
N VAL A 305 3.93 -11.25 13.17
CA VAL A 305 3.83 -9.81 12.91
C VAL A 305 4.81 -9.08 13.81
N GLY A 306 5.55 -8.12 13.28
CA GLY A 306 6.49 -7.32 14.08
C GLY A 306 6.38 -5.84 13.81
N TYR A 307 6.96 -5.06 14.71
CA TYR A 307 7.14 -3.60 14.59
C TYR A 307 8.63 -3.27 14.67
N TYR A 308 9.01 -2.11 14.11
CA TYR A 308 10.39 -1.64 14.13
C TYR A 308 10.60 -0.69 15.31
N GLN A 309 11.60 -0.99 16.12
CA GLN A 309 12.00 -0.16 17.24
C GLN A 309 12.66 1.13 16.72
N ARG A 310 12.52 2.22 17.49
CA ARG A 310 13.23 3.48 17.23
C ARG A 310 14.65 3.40 17.79
#